data_AF-A0A1R3GUF2-F1
#
_entry.id   AF-A0A1R3GUF2-F1
#
_cell.length_a   1.000
_cell.length_b   1.000
_cell.length_c   1.000
_cell.angle_alpha   90.00
_cell.angle_beta   90.00
_cell.angle_gamma   90.00
#
_symmetry.space_group_name_H-M   'P 1'
#
loop_
_entity.id
_entity.type
_entity.pdbx_description
1 polymer ?
#
loop_
_entity_poly.entity_id
_entity_poly.type
_entity_poly.pdbx_seq_one_letter_code
_entity_poly.pdbx_strand_id
1 'polypeptide(L)'
;MGVGLGGLSDGCLDHEKAALLQLKPFFYFLDGVNKWGELVEGKNCCEWERVECNPTTGRVIHLFLNRSTTETYADYVDTYIQYGYEYEAEFYSRDWYLNASLFLPFQELKSLYLGGNSIAGCLPNQDVTFAAVWITRNGRSAR
;
A
#
# COMPACT_ATOMS: atom_id res chain seq x y z
N MET A 1 6.07 24.04 -39.16
CA MET A 1 5.88 22.58 -39.03
C MET A 1 5.80 22.28 -37.55
N GLY A 2 4.61 21.98 -37.06
CA GLY A 2 4.40 21.57 -35.68
C GLY A 2 3.95 20.12 -35.67
N VAL A 3 4.58 19.31 -34.82
CA VAL A 3 4.03 18.05 -34.29
C VAL A 3 4.48 17.99 -32.84
N GLY A 4 3.49 17.96 -31.95
CA GLY A 4 3.65 18.11 -30.51
C GLY A 4 4.30 16.90 -29.87
N LEU A 5 5.23 17.19 -28.96
CA LEU A 5 5.76 16.22 -28.01
C LEU A 5 4.71 16.11 -26.90
N GLY A 6 3.93 15.03 -26.92
CA GLY A 6 3.04 14.64 -25.84
C GLY A 6 3.82 14.57 -24.53
N GLY A 7 3.30 15.25 -23.50
CA GLY A 7 3.98 15.54 -22.24
C GLY A 7 4.60 14.30 -21.59
N LEU A 8 5.91 14.34 -21.40
CA LEU A 8 6.61 13.52 -20.42
C LEU A 8 5.98 13.80 -19.05
N SER A 9 5.32 12.80 -18.50
CA SER A 9 4.52 12.89 -17.29
C SER A 9 5.44 13.06 -16.08
N ASP A 10 5.36 14.22 -15.46
CA ASP A 10 6.08 14.61 -14.25
C ASP A 10 5.46 13.93 -13.01
N GLY A 11 5.17 12.63 -13.06
CA GLY A 11 4.21 12.11 -12.08
C GLY A 11 3.51 10.80 -12.39
N CYS A 12 3.19 10.06 -11.32
CA CYS A 12 1.89 9.43 -11.18
C CYS A 12 0.77 10.49 -11.16
N LEU A 13 -0.45 10.08 -11.48
CA LEU A 13 -1.60 11.00 -11.53
C LEU A 13 -2.00 11.50 -10.14
N ASP A 14 -2.54 12.71 -10.04
CA ASP A 14 -2.95 13.31 -8.75
C ASP A 14 -3.90 12.42 -7.95
N HIS A 15 -4.81 11.72 -8.62
CA HIS A 15 -5.73 10.80 -7.96
C HIS A 15 -5.05 9.51 -7.49
N GLU A 16 -4.03 9.00 -8.20
CA GLU A 16 -3.23 7.86 -7.75
C GLU A 16 -2.37 8.27 -6.55
N LYS A 17 -1.74 9.45 -6.61
CA LYS A 17 -0.99 10.02 -5.48
C LYS A 17 -1.87 10.21 -4.25
N ALA A 18 -3.07 10.77 -4.42
CA ALA A 18 -4.03 10.94 -3.32
C ALA A 18 -4.49 9.59 -2.76
N ALA A 19 -4.72 8.58 -3.60
CA ALA A 19 -5.09 7.24 -3.16
C ALA A 19 -3.97 6.56 -2.36
N LEU A 20 -2.70 6.72 -2.76
CA LEU A 20 -1.56 6.23 -1.98
C LEU A 20 -1.47 6.89 -0.60
N LEU A 21 -1.70 8.20 -0.53
CA LEU A 21 -1.72 8.92 0.75
C LEU A 21 -2.89 8.49 1.63
N GLN A 22 -4.04 8.13 1.06
CA GLN A 22 -5.16 7.53 1.79
C GLN A 22 -4.85 6.11 2.28
N LEU A 23 -4.01 5.35 1.56
CA LEU A 23 -3.55 4.03 1.97
C LEU A 23 -2.50 4.08 3.08
N LYS A 24 -1.69 5.15 3.14
CA LYS A 24 -0.58 5.31 4.08
C LYS A 24 -0.92 4.93 5.54
N PRO A 25 -2.02 5.39 6.17
CA PRO A 25 -2.32 5.07 7.56
C PRO A 25 -2.52 3.58 7.84
N PHE A 26 -3.03 2.81 6.87
CA PHE A 26 -3.28 1.37 7.02
C PHE A 26 -1.98 0.55 7.01
N PHE A 27 -0.93 1.08 6.40
CA PHE A 27 0.36 0.43 6.21
C PHE A 27 1.50 1.25 6.82
N TYR A 28 1.19 2.17 7.75
CA TYR A 28 2.15 3.10 8.34
C TYR A 28 3.31 2.39 9.07
N PHE A 29 3.10 1.16 9.53
CA PHE A 29 4.13 0.34 10.16
C PHE A 29 5.15 -0.24 9.17
N LEU A 30 4.90 -0.16 7.85
CA LEU A 30 5.85 -0.61 6.83
C LEU A 30 6.89 0.48 6.58
N ASP A 31 8.17 0.10 6.66
CA ASP A 31 9.26 0.98 6.27
C ASP A 31 9.15 1.30 4.77
N GLY A 32 9.35 2.58 4.44
CA GLY A 32 9.13 3.13 3.11
C GLY A 32 7.73 3.72 2.93
N VAL A 33 6.67 3.03 3.39
CA VAL A 33 5.29 3.56 3.35
C VAL A 33 5.12 4.71 4.35
N ASN A 34 5.70 4.58 5.54
CA ASN A 34 5.74 5.65 6.54
C ASN A 34 6.30 6.98 5.99
N LYS A 35 7.21 6.94 5.01
CA LYS A 35 7.86 8.10 4.39
C LYS A 35 7.12 8.65 3.16
N TRP A 36 6.02 8.02 2.72
CA TRP A 36 5.24 8.51 1.57
C TRP A 36 4.76 9.94 1.81
N GLY A 37 5.02 10.81 0.83
CA GLY A 37 4.67 12.24 0.91
C GLY A 37 5.53 13.09 1.84
N GLU A 38 6.53 12.53 2.53
CA GLU A 38 7.42 13.26 3.44
C GLU A 38 8.77 13.61 2.79
N LEU A 39 9.14 12.92 1.72
CA LEU A 39 10.33 13.24 0.94
C LEU A 39 10.07 14.49 0.09
N VAL A 40 10.96 15.48 0.22
CA VAL A 40 11.15 16.72 -0.58
C VAL A 40 10.00 17.08 -1.52
N GLU A 41 9.41 18.27 -1.32
CA GLU A 41 8.46 18.88 -2.27
C GLU A 41 8.89 18.62 -3.72
N GLY A 42 8.08 17.86 -4.47
CA GLY A 42 8.36 17.54 -5.87
C GLY A 42 8.77 16.09 -6.16
N LYS A 43 8.99 15.21 -5.17
CA LYS A 43 9.14 13.79 -5.49
C LYS A 43 7.84 13.17 -5.97
N ASN A 44 7.87 12.68 -7.21
CA ASN A 44 6.81 11.89 -7.83
C ASN A 44 6.54 10.63 -6.97
N CYS A 45 5.27 10.22 -6.83
CA CYS A 45 4.96 9.00 -6.10
C CYS A 45 5.53 7.72 -6.73
N CYS A 46 5.90 7.76 -8.02
CA CYS A 46 6.65 6.67 -8.67
C CYS A 46 8.07 6.48 -8.12
N GLU A 47 8.60 7.47 -7.39
CA GLU A 47 9.89 7.36 -6.68
C GLU A 47 9.71 6.93 -5.23
N TRP A 48 8.47 6.77 -4.76
CA TRP A 48 8.23 6.29 -3.42
C TRP A 48 8.61 4.82 -3.32
N GLU A 49 9.28 4.48 -2.23
CA GLU A 49 9.57 3.09 -1.91
C GLU A 49 8.28 2.27 -1.90
N ARG A 50 8.31 1.06 -2.44
CA ARG A 50 7.16 0.14 -2.57
C ARG A 50 6.08 0.56 -3.59
N VAL A 51 6.34 1.58 -4.41
CA VAL A 51 5.52 1.94 -5.57
C VAL A 51 6.33 1.70 -6.84
N GLU A 52 5.79 0.94 -7.79
CA GLU A 52 6.37 0.80 -9.12
C GLU A 52 5.40 1.35 -10.17
N CYS A 53 5.91 2.25 -11.01
CA CYS A 53 5.17 2.82 -12.11
C CYS A 53 5.66 2.28 -13.46
N ASN A 54 4.77 2.30 -14.44
CA ASN A 54 5.12 2.08 -15.83
C ASN A 54 6.02 3.24 -16.31
N PRO A 55 7.22 2.96 -16.85
CA PRO A 55 8.16 4.01 -17.27
C PRO A 55 7.67 4.82 -18.47
N THR A 56 6.68 4.32 -19.22
CA THR A 56 6.11 4.99 -20.40
C THR A 56 4.88 5.81 -20.03
N THR A 57 4.00 5.31 -19.16
CA THR A 57 2.72 5.98 -18.84
C THR A 57 2.76 6.76 -17.53
N GLY A 58 3.76 6.54 -16.67
CA GLY A 58 3.83 7.12 -15.33
C GLY A 58 2.80 6.54 -14.35
N ARG A 59 2.04 5.52 -14.75
CA ARG A 59 0.93 4.95 -13.96
C ARG A 59 1.42 3.89 -13.00
N VAL A 60 0.81 3.82 -11.82
CA VAL A 60 1.13 2.79 -10.81
C VAL A 60 0.72 1.40 -11.32
N ILE A 61 1.70 0.49 -11.40
CA ILE A 61 1.51 -0.89 -11.87
C ILE A 61 1.76 -1.95 -10.78
N HIS A 62 2.62 -1.67 -9.79
CA HIS A 62 2.85 -2.59 -8.67
C HIS A 62 2.87 -1.86 -7.33
N LEU A 63 2.21 -2.45 -6.33
CA LEU A 63 2.20 -1.99 -4.94
C LEU A 63 2.69 -3.08 -3.99
N PHE A 64 3.77 -2.78 -3.27
CA PHE A 64 4.43 -3.69 -2.34
C PHE A 64 4.07 -3.39 -0.89
N LEU A 65 2.85 -3.77 -0.51
CA LEU A 65 2.30 -3.54 0.84
C LEU A 65 2.46 -4.76 1.74
N ASN A 66 3.34 -5.71 1.42
CA ASN A 66 3.58 -6.88 2.24
C ASN A 66 4.52 -6.57 3.41
N ARG A 67 4.29 -7.24 4.53
CA ARG A 67 5.16 -7.17 5.71
C ARG A 67 6.44 -7.96 5.47
N SER A 68 7.56 -7.37 5.83
CA SER A 68 8.87 -8.04 5.87
C SER A 68 9.11 -8.69 7.24
N THR A 69 10.04 -9.64 7.30
CA THR A 69 10.41 -10.33 8.55
C THR A 69 11.00 -9.38 9.59
N THR A 70 11.64 -8.29 9.17
CA THR A 70 12.20 -7.25 10.04
C THR A 70 11.10 -6.39 10.68
N GLU A 71 10.08 -5.99 9.92
CA GLU A 71 8.92 -5.25 10.43
C GLU A 71 8.08 -6.09 11.40
N THR A 72 8.05 -7.41 11.19
CA THR A 72 7.38 -8.35 12.09
C THR A 72 8.04 -8.37 13.48
N TYR A 73 9.37 -8.18 13.54
CA TYR A 73 10.10 -8.07 14.80
C TYR A 73 9.98 -6.68 15.42
N ALA A 74 9.88 -5.61 14.61
CA ALA A 74 9.65 -4.26 15.12
C ALA A 74 8.27 -4.10 15.80
N ASP A 75 7.21 -4.70 15.25
CA ASP A 75 5.88 -4.77 15.88
C ASP A 75 5.93 -5.49 17.25
N TYR A 76 6.74 -6.56 17.32
CA TYR A 76 7.01 -7.31 18.55
C TYR A 76 7.77 -6.48 19.61
N VAL A 77 8.57 -5.49 19.20
CA VAL A 77 9.43 -4.70 20.09
C VAL A 77 8.88 -3.30 20.41
N ASP A 78 8.09 -2.68 19.53
CA ASP A 78 7.43 -1.38 19.78
C ASP A 78 6.45 -1.48 20.96
N THR A 79 5.74 -2.62 21.04
CA THR A 79 4.92 -2.99 22.20
C THR A 79 5.74 -3.09 23.51
N TYR A 80 7.04 -3.35 23.43
CA TYR A 80 7.90 -3.69 24.57
C TYR A 80 8.62 -2.48 25.19
N ILE A 81 8.84 -1.39 24.45
CA ILE A 81 9.81 -0.35 24.87
C ILE A 81 9.16 0.95 25.36
N GLN A 82 7.87 1.21 25.12
CA GLN A 82 7.37 2.57 25.38
C GLN A 82 7.24 2.98 26.86
N TYR A 83 7.02 2.07 27.83
CA TYR A 83 6.71 2.53 29.21
C TYR A 83 7.25 1.74 30.40
N GLY A 84 8.12 0.74 30.23
CA GLY A 84 8.85 0.14 31.36
C GLY A 84 7.98 -0.38 32.52
N TYR A 85 6.76 -0.82 32.25
CA TYR A 85 5.84 -1.45 33.21
C TYR A 85 5.19 -2.66 32.55
N GLU A 86 5.20 -3.80 33.27
CA GLU A 86 4.42 -4.99 32.95
C GLU A 86 2.92 -4.66 33.09
N TYR A 87 2.22 -4.61 31.96
CA TYR A 87 0.81 -4.94 31.91
C TYR A 87 0.55 -5.73 30.64
N GLU A 88 -0.36 -6.69 30.72
CA GLU A 88 -0.65 -7.64 29.64
C GLU A 88 -0.92 -6.88 28.35
N ALA A 89 0.03 -6.96 27.41
CA ALA A 89 -0.23 -6.54 26.05
C ALA A 89 -1.36 -7.43 25.54
N GLU A 90 -2.58 -6.91 25.54
CA GLU A 90 -3.65 -7.45 24.73
C GLU A 90 -3.07 -7.48 23.32
N PHE A 91 -2.64 -8.68 22.93
CA PHE A 91 -2.10 -8.99 21.63
C PHE A 91 -3.25 -8.83 20.65
N TYR A 92 -3.57 -7.57 20.33
CA TYR A 92 -4.44 -7.20 19.25
C TYR A 92 -3.70 -7.60 17.99
N SER A 93 -3.83 -8.89 17.64
CA SER A 93 -3.92 -9.25 16.25
C SER A 93 -5.03 -8.36 15.71
N ARG A 94 -4.65 -7.22 15.12
CA ARG A 94 -5.57 -6.30 14.47
C ARG A 94 -6.01 -6.99 13.21
N ASP A 95 -6.82 -8.02 13.37
CA ASP A 95 -7.60 -8.60 12.31
C ASP A 95 -8.45 -7.46 11.77
N TRP A 96 -8.01 -6.92 10.63
CA TRP A 96 -8.61 -5.77 10.02
C TRP A 96 -9.17 -6.15 8.66
N TYR A 97 -10.20 -5.40 8.25
CA TYR A 97 -10.91 -5.63 7.02
C TYR A 97 -10.43 -4.65 5.96
N LEU A 98 -10.03 -5.19 4.81
CA LEU A 98 -9.54 -4.39 3.70
C LEU A 98 -10.72 -3.76 2.95
N ASN A 99 -10.68 -2.44 2.76
CA ASN A 99 -11.57 -1.77 1.81
C ASN A 99 -10.94 -1.84 0.41
N ALA A 100 -11.44 -2.77 -0.42
CA ALA A 100 -10.96 -2.95 -1.78
C ALA A 100 -11.16 -1.70 -2.67
N SER A 101 -12.12 -0.84 -2.32
CA SER A 101 -12.43 0.37 -3.08
C SER A 101 -11.28 1.38 -3.07
N LEU A 102 -10.36 1.29 -2.09
CA LEU A 102 -9.16 2.14 -2.02
C LEU A 102 -8.21 1.92 -3.21
N PHE A 103 -8.34 0.81 -3.93
CA PHE A 103 -7.49 0.51 -5.09
C PHE A 103 -8.11 0.90 -6.44
N LEU A 104 -9.36 1.36 -6.47
CA LEU A 104 -10.04 1.79 -7.71
C LEU A 104 -9.30 2.89 -8.50
N PRO A 105 -8.61 3.85 -7.87
CA PRO A 105 -7.86 4.88 -8.60
C PRO A 105 -6.70 4.32 -9.44
N PHE A 106 -6.16 3.15 -9.12
CA PHE A 106 -5.02 2.54 -9.81
C PHE A 106 -5.46 1.69 -11.00
N GLN A 107 -5.85 2.35 -12.10
CA GLN A 107 -6.45 1.67 -13.26
C GLN A 107 -5.50 0.73 -14.01
N GLU A 108 -4.18 0.95 -13.91
CA GLU A 108 -3.16 0.10 -14.52
C GLU A 108 -2.52 -0.87 -13.52
N LEU A 109 -3.05 -1.00 -12.29
CA LEU A 109 -2.47 -1.86 -11.28
C LEU A 109 -2.47 -3.33 -11.73
N LYS A 110 -1.28 -3.91 -11.86
CA LYS A 110 -1.05 -5.30 -12.28
C LYS A 110 -0.80 -6.23 -11.11
N SER A 111 -0.18 -5.76 -10.03
CA SER A 111 0.09 -6.61 -8.86
C SER A 111 0.01 -5.83 -7.55
N LEU A 112 -0.61 -6.47 -6.56
CA LEU A 112 -0.79 -5.97 -5.22
C LEU A 112 -0.30 -7.03 -4.23
N TYR A 113 0.75 -6.70 -3.47
CA TYR A 113 1.34 -7.60 -2.47
C TYR A 113 0.84 -7.19 -1.09
N LEU A 114 0.09 -8.06 -0.40
CA LEU A 114 -0.50 -7.79 0.92
C LEU A 114 -0.10 -8.83 1.98
N GLY A 115 0.85 -9.71 1.67
CA GLY A 115 1.25 -10.80 2.54
C GLY A 115 1.73 -10.32 3.92
N GLY A 116 1.35 -11.02 4.99
CA GLY A 116 1.85 -10.75 6.34
C GLY A 116 1.11 -9.66 7.12
N ASN A 117 0.05 -9.04 6.58
CA ASN A 117 -0.70 -7.96 7.24
C ASN A 117 -1.93 -8.41 8.06
N SER A 118 -2.07 -9.70 8.40
CA SER A 118 -3.22 -10.24 9.16
C SER A 118 -4.60 -9.71 8.70
N ILE A 119 -4.83 -9.71 7.38
CA ILE A 119 -6.11 -9.26 6.82
C ILE A 119 -7.15 -10.36 7.05
N ALA A 120 -8.13 -10.08 7.90
CA ALA A 120 -9.18 -11.03 8.27
C ALA A 120 -10.25 -11.19 7.18
N GLY A 121 -10.45 -10.16 6.36
CA GLY A 121 -11.42 -10.19 5.27
C GLY A 121 -11.45 -8.89 4.48
N CYS A 122 -12.40 -8.79 3.55
CA CYS A 122 -12.69 -7.56 2.82
C CYS A 122 -14.01 -6.98 3.32
N LEU A 123 -14.11 -5.65 3.41
CA LEU A 123 -15.38 -4.99 3.67
C LEU A 123 -16.35 -5.24 2.50
N PRO A 124 -17.66 -5.37 2.76
CA PRO A 124 -18.66 -5.43 1.70
C PRO A 124 -18.60 -4.15 0.88
N ASN A 125 -18.16 -4.30 -0.36
CA ASN A 125 -18.15 -3.26 -1.37
C ASN A 125 -19.60 -2.86 -1.67
N GLN A 126 -20.02 -1.66 -1.29
CA GLN A 126 -21.43 -1.25 -1.45
C GLN A 126 -21.91 -1.12 -2.90
N ASP A 127 -21.03 -1.09 -3.91
CA ASP A 127 -21.43 -1.18 -5.34
C ASP A 127 -20.20 -1.46 -6.23
N VAL A 128 -19.50 -2.58 -6.02
CA VAL A 128 -18.27 -2.87 -6.77
C VAL A 128 -18.23 -4.31 -7.27
N THR A 129 -19.13 -4.63 -8.21
CA THR A 129 -19.24 -5.92 -8.90
C THR A 129 -18.04 -6.25 -9.82
N PHE A 130 -17.08 -5.34 -10.01
CA PHE A 130 -15.90 -5.56 -10.86
C PHE A 130 -14.55 -5.62 -10.11
N ALA A 131 -14.44 -5.18 -8.86
CA ALA A 131 -13.14 -5.07 -8.18
C ALA A 131 -12.73 -6.34 -7.37
N ALA A 132 -13.66 -7.26 -7.11
CA ALA A 132 -13.44 -8.38 -6.20
C ALA A 132 -12.62 -9.55 -6.79
N VAL A 133 -12.29 -9.53 -8.09
CA VAL A 133 -11.69 -10.71 -8.76
C VAL A 133 -10.18 -10.84 -8.52
N TRP A 134 -9.47 -9.76 -8.16
CA TRP A 134 -8.00 -9.78 -8.07
C TRP A 134 -7.43 -9.81 -6.66
N ILE A 135 -8.24 -9.58 -5.61
CA ILE A 135 -7.81 -9.67 -4.21
C ILE A 135 -7.96 -11.11 -3.72
N THR A 136 -7.39 -12.07 -4.45
CA THR A 136 -7.32 -13.45 -3.98
C THR A 136 -5.87 -13.92 -3.91
N ARG A 137 -5.43 -14.13 -2.66
CA ARG A 137 -4.37 -15.05 -2.21
C ARG A 137 -3.15 -15.17 -3.12
N ASN A 138 -2.21 -14.25 -2.99
CA ASN A 138 -0.80 -14.60 -3.14
C ASN A 138 -0.11 -14.46 -1.78
N GLY A 139 -0.03 -15.58 -1.05
CA GLY A 139 0.64 -15.57 0.25
C GLY A 139 0.62 -16.82 1.14
N ARG A 140 0.04 -17.97 0.74
CA ARG A 140 0.40 -19.27 1.37
C ARG A 140 -0.10 -20.47 0.55
N SER A 141 0.84 -21.38 0.29
CA SER A 141 0.72 -22.65 -0.41
C SER A 141 -0.37 -23.55 0.19
N ALA A 142 -1.18 -24.16 -0.67
CA ALA A 142 -1.93 -25.35 -0.33
C ALA A 142 -0.95 -26.51 -0.06
N ARG A 143 -1.12 -27.18 1.08
CA ARG A 143 -0.93 -28.62 1.25
C ARG A 143 -2.12 -29.13 2.03
#